data_AF-A0AAV3RA34-F1
#
_entry.id   AF-A0AAV3RA34-F1
#
_cell.length_a   1.000
_cell.length_b   1.000
_cell.length_c   1.000
_cell.angle_alpha   90.00
_cell.angle_beta   90.00
_cell.angle_gamma   90.00
#
_symmetry.space_group_name_H-M   'P 1'
#
loop_
_entity.id
_entity.type
_entity.pdbx_description
1 polymer ?
#
loop_
_entity_poly.entity_id
_entity_poly.type
_entity_poly.pdbx_seq_one_letter_code
_entity_poly.pdbx_strand_id
1 'polypeptide(L)'
;MTWTSLSGAALDWYMELPPNSIDSYAHTTDAFISKYNTSIANKQDERALMDLQQFPRESVRDFHERYKTIMNNIPSIDNKIAYMSFYLGLNYEKLKKSLVLETPLTKDELTKMVNKHIDLENL
;
A
#
# COMPACT_ATOMS: atom_id res chain seq x y z
N MET A 1 2.33 -6.25 38.06
CA MET A 1 2.45 -5.39 36.86
C MET A 1 1.03 -4.94 36.52
N THR A 2 0.73 -3.65 36.65
CA THR A 2 -0.63 -3.09 36.53
C THR A 2 -0.98 -2.84 35.06
N TRP A 3 -2.25 -2.97 34.70
CA TRP A 3 -2.86 -2.84 33.35
C TRP A 3 -2.72 -1.45 32.68
N THR A 4 -1.69 -0.68 33.05
CA THR A 4 -1.51 0.74 32.77
C THR A 4 -0.73 1.04 31.48
N SER A 5 -0.49 0.08 30.59
CA SER A 5 0.30 0.31 29.36
C SER A 5 -0.52 0.53 28.09
N LEU A 6 -1.86 0.43 28.13
CA LEU A 6 -2.72 0.72 26.98
C LEU A 6 -3.16 2.18 27.03
N SER A 7 -2.99 2.89 25.92
CA SER A 7 -3.42 4.28 25.76
C SER A 7 -3.84 4.55 24.31
N GLY A 8 -4.62 5.60 24.11
CA GLY A 8 -5.13 5.98 22.78
C GLY A 8 -5.91 4.84 22.11
N ALA A 9 -5.68 4.65 20.81
CA ALA A 9 -6.43 3.69 19.99
C ALA A 9 -6.37 2.23 20.50
N ALA A 10 -5.33 1.86 21.25
CA ALA A 10 -5.21 0.54 21.86
C ALA A 10 -6.15 0.36 23.06
N LEU A 11 -6.41 1.43 23.81
CA LEU A 11 -7.40 1.45 24.89
C LEU A 11 -8.82 1.46 24.33
N ASP A 12 -9.06 2.25 23.28
CA ASP A 12 -10.37 2.32 22.62
C ASP A 12 -10.80 0.95 22.08
N TRP A 13 -9.89 0.25 21.37
CA TRP A 13 -10.15 -1.13 20.91
C TRP A 13 -10.45 -2.09 22.05
N TYR A 14 -9.71 -2.02 23.16
CA TYR A 14 -9.93 -2.91 24.31
C TYR A 14 -11.34 -2.72 24.91
N MET A 15 -11.86 -1.50 24.92
CA MET A 15 -13.20 -1.18 25.42
C MET A 15 -14.33 -1.61 24.46
N GLU A 16 -14.04 -1.83 23.17
CA GLU A 16 -15.00 -2.32 22.16
C GLU A 16 -15.21 -3.85 22.20
N LEU A 17 -14.39 -4.58 22.98
CA LEU A 17 -14.49 -6.02 23.06
C LEU A 17 -15.73 -6.48 23.84
N PRO A 18 -16.42 -7.54 23.39
CA PRO A 18 -17.58 -8.08 24.11
C PRO A 18 -17.22 -8.50 25.55
N PRO A 19 -18.15 -8.36 26.52
CA PRO A 19 -17.94 -8.87 27.87
C PRO A 19 -17.58 -10.36 27.85
N ASN A 20 -16.58 -10.75 28.64
CA ASN A 20 -16.06 -12.14 28.72
C ASN A 20 -15.41 -12.70 27.43
N SER A 21 -15.13 -11.87 26.42
CA SER A 21 -14.41 -12.31 25.20
C SER A 21 -12.90 -12.52 25.40
N ILE A 22 -12.36 -12.05 26.53
CA ILE A 22 -10.99 -12.25 26.96
C ILE A 22 -11.04 -12.95 28.31
N ASP A 23 -10.61 -14.21 28.36
CA ASP A 23 -10.49 -14.99 29.59
C ASP A 23 -9.05 -15.02 30.15
N SER A 24 -8.07 -14.48 29.43
CA SER A 24 -6.66 -14.48 29.80
C SER A 24 -5.85 -13.39 29.11
N TYR A 25 -4.73 -13.01 29.73
CA TYR A 25 -3.76 -12.07 29.15
C TYR A 25 -3.24 -12.54 27.78
N ALA A 26 -3.05 -13.85 27.60
CA ALA A 26 -2.59 -14.42 26.34
C ALA A 26 -3.58 -14.15 25.19
N HIS A 27 -4.89 -14.34 25.43
CA HIS A 27 -5.91 -14.02 24.43
C HIS A 27 -5.98 -12.52 24.12
N THR A 28 -5.77 -11.63 25.11
CA THR A 28 -5.67 -10.19 24.85
C THR A 28 -4.49 -9.87 23.94
N THR A 29 -3.32 -10.47 24.21
CA THR A 29 -2.11 -10.27 23.42
C THR A 29 -2.28 -10.78 21.99
N ASP A 30 -2.84 -11.98 21.81
CA ASP A 30 -3.06 -12.56 20.48
C ASP A 30 -4.07 -11.75 19.66
N ALA A 31 -5.18 -11.32 20.28
CA ALA A 31 -6.18 -10.49 19.61
C ALA A 31 -5.62 -9.11 19.23
N PHE A 32 -4.81 -8.49 20.11
CA PHE A 32 -4.14 -7.23 19.83
C PHE A 32 -3.14 -7.37 18.68
N ILE A 33 -2.27 -8.38 18.74
CA ILE A 33 -1.28 -8.68 17.70
C ILE A 33 -2.00 -8.95 16.38
N SER A 34 -3.05 -9.77 16.36
CA SER A 34 -3.82 -10.05 15.15
C SER A 34 -4.47 -8.79 14.57
N LYS A 35 -4.96 -7.87 15.42
CA LYS A 35 -5.62 -6.64 14.97
C LYS A 35 -4.64 -5.65 14.37
N TYR A 36 -3.48 -5.46 15.01
CA TYR A 36 -2.55 -4.40 14.66
C TYR A 36 -1.39 -4.84 13.77
N ASN A 37 -1.01 -6.12 13.74
CA ASN A 37 0.06 -6.61 12.85
C ASN A 37 -0.24 -6.34 11.38
N THR A 38 -1.46 -6.64 10.93
CA THR A 38 -1.86 -6.37 9.54
C THR A 38 -1.82 -4.87 9.22
N SER A 39 -2.21 -4.01 10.17
CA SER A 39 -2.14 -2.56 9.98
C SER A 39 -0.70 -2.06 9.91
N ILE A 40 0.20 -2.61 10.72
CA ILE A 40 1.64 -2.27 10.70
C ILE A 40 2.26 -2.73 9.38
N ALA A 41 1.99 -3.97 8.94
CA ALA A 41 2.47 -4.50 7.67
C ALA A 41 2.00 -3.64 6.48
N ASN A 42 0.70 -3.34 6.41
CA ASN A 42 0.15 -2.51 5.34
C ASN A 42 0.81 -1.12 5.29
N LYS A 43 1.04 -0.48 6.44
CA LYS A 43 1.73 0.83 6.49
C LYS A 43 3.18 0.75 6.02
N GLN A 44 3.87 -0.36 6.32
CA GLN A 44 5.22 -0.59 5.83
C GLN A 44 5.24 -0.76 4.31
N ASP A 45 4.29 -1.53 3.76
CA ASP A 45 4.18 -1.76 2.32
C ASP A 45 3.75 -0.49 1.57
N GLU A 46 2.81 0.30 2.09
CA GLU A 46 2.44 1.61 1.52
C GLU A 46 3.63 2.57 1.49
N ARG A 47 4.46 2.56 2.53
CA ARG A 47 5.70 3.34 2.55
C ARG A 47 6.70 2.83 1.51
N ALA A 48 6.89 1.52 1.41
CA ALA A 48 7.76 0.92 0.40
C ALA A 48 7.32 1.26 -1.02
N LEU A 49 6.00 1.32 -1.26
CA LEU A 49 5.41 1.72 -2.53
C LEU A 49 5.69 3.20 -2.87
N MET A 50 5.58 4.09 -1.88
CA MET A 50 5.89 5.53 -2.05
C MET A 50 7.39 5.79 -2.27
N ASP A 51 8.25 4.99 -1.65
CA ASP A 51 9.70 5.09 -1.77
C ASP A 51 10.23 4.40 -3.05
N LEU A 52 9.39 3.64 -3.76
CA LEU A 52 9.77 2.94 -4.99
C LEU A 52 10.05 3.94 -6.12
N GLN A 53 11.23 3.83 -6.74
CA GLN A 53 11.63 4.66 -7.87
C GLN A 53 12.05 3.78 -9.05
N GLN A 54 11.78 4.26 -10.26
CA GLN A 54 12.29 3.70 -11.50
C GLN A 54 13.76 4.10 -11.64
N PHE A 55 14.64 3.11 -11.83
CA PHE A 55 16.07 3.38 -11.98
C PHE A 55 16.38 4.01 -13.35
N PRO A 56 17.49 4.77 -13.51
CA PRO A 56 17.80 5.50 -14.74
C PRO A 56 17.90 4.68 -16.05
N ARG A 57 18.03 3.35 -15.97
CA ARG A 57 18.13 2.45 -17.12
C ARG A 57 17.13 1.30 -17.06
N GLU A 58 16.19 1.38 -16.13
CA GLU A 58 15.15 0.39 -15.97
C GLU A 58 14.00 0.68 -16.92
N SER A 59 13.52 -0.34 -17.61
CA SER A 59 12.35 -0.22 -18.48
C SER A 59 11.09 0.10 -17.68
N VAL A 60 10.09 0.70 -18.32
CA VAL A 60 8.78 0.91 -17.68
C VAL A 60 8.16 -0.43 -17.26
N ARG A 61 8.40 -1.48 -18.05
CA ARG A 61 7.94 -2.85 -17.76
C ARG A 61 8.51 -3.35 -16.44
N ASP A 62 9.83 -3.33 -16.27
CA ASP A 62 10.49 -3.87 -15.07
C ASP A 62 10.10 -3.09 -13.82
N PHE A 63 10.04 -1.75 -13.94
CA PHE A 63 9.53 -0.90 -12.85
C PHE A 63 8.09 -1.27 -12.47
N HIS A 64 7.20 -1.43 -13.45
CA HIS A 64 5.81 -1.78 -13.22
C HIS A 64 5.64 -3.16 -12.58
N GLU A 65 6.46 -4.15 -12.95
CA GLU A 65 6.44 -5.47 -12.30
C GLU A 65 6.86 -5.40 -10.83
N ARG A 66 7.91 -4.63 -10.50
CA ARG A 66 8.30 -4.38 -9.10
C ARG A 66 7.20 -3.66 -8.33
N TYR A 67 6.60 -2.65 -8.95
CA TYR A 67 5.50 -1.89 -8.36
C TYR A 67 4.30 -2.80 -8.04
N LYS A 68 3.87 -3.65 -8.99
CA LYS A 68 2.79 -4.63 -8.76
C LYS A 68 3.12 -5.63 -7.64
N THR A 69 4.38 -6.04 -7.53
CA THR A 69 4.81 -6.97 -6.49
C THR A 69 4.57 -6.41 -5.09
N ILE A 70 4.89 -5.13 -4.86
CA ILE A 70 4.62 -4.45 -3.58
C ILE A 70 3.11 -4.25 -3.41
N MET A 71 2.42 -3.80 -4.46
CA MET A 71 0.98 -3.54 -4.40
C MET A 71 0.15 -4.77 -4.03
N ASN A 72 0.56 -5.98 -4.45
CA ASN A 72 -0.11 -7.23 -4.11
C ASN A 72 -0.09 -7.56 -2.61
N ASN A 73 0.82 -6.97 -1.84
CA ASN A 73 0.90 -7.15 -0.39
C ASN A 73 -0.03 -6.21 0.38
N ILE A 74 -0.63 -5.20 -0.28
CA ILE A 74 -1.48 -4.18 0.33
C ILE A 74 -2.96 -4.48 0.01
N PRO A 75 -3.72 -5.07 0.95
CA PRO A 75 -5.14 -5.34 0.72
C PRO A 75 -5.89 -4.01 0.56
N SER A 76 -6.61 -3.86 -0.56
CA SER A 76 -7.51 -2.72 -0.81
C SER A 76 -6.85 -1.33 -0.81
N ILE A 77 -5.70 -1.19 -1.49
CA ILE A 77 -5.10 0.13 -1.73
C ILE A 77 -6.04 1.07 -2.50
N ASP A 78 -6.13 2.31 -2.01
CA ASP A 78 -6.89 3.40 -2.61
C ASP A 78 -6.35 3.79 -4.00
N ASN A 79 -7.25 4.06 -4.95
CA ASN A 79 -6.86 4.35 -6.34
C ASN A 79 -6.01 5.62 -6.45
N LYS A 80 -6.26 6.63 -5.63
CA LYS A 80 -5.48 7.88 -5.63
C LYS A 80 -4.09 7.63 -5.07
N ILE A 81 -3.94 6.81 -4.03
CA ILE A 81 -2.63 6.40 -3.51
C ILE A 81 -1.86 5.62 -4.58
N ALA A 82 -2.51 4.67 -5.26
CA ALA A 82 -1.90 3.89 -6.32
C ALA A 82 -1.44 4.77 -7.51
N TYR A 83 -2.25 5.74 -7.92
CA TYR A 83 -1.86 6.70 -8.95
C TYR A 83 -0.67 7.57 -8.51
N MET A 84 -0.76 8.18 -7.33
CA MET A 84 0.25 9.14 -6.86
C MET A 84 1.61 8.50 -6.64
N SER A 85 1.65 7.34 -5.99
CA SER A 85 2.89 6.59 -5.76
C SER A 85 3.54 6.14 -7.07
N PHE A 86 2.76 5.58 -8.01
CA PHE A 86 3.28 5.22 -9.33
C PHE A 86 3.85 6.44 -10.07
N TYR A 87 3.11 7.57 -10.09
CA TYR A 87 3.55 8.80 -10.75
C TYR A 87 4.85 9.36 -10.14
N LEU A 88 4.96 9.37 -8.82
CA LEU A 88 6.15 9.85 -8.11
C LEU A 88 7.36 8.95 -8.33
N GLY A 89 7.15 7.63 -8.40
CA GLY A 89 8.20 6.64 -8.66
C GLY A 89 8.68 6.58 -10.11
N LEU A 90 7.85 7.01 -11.05
CA LEU A 90 8.13 6.88 -12.47
C LEU A 90 9.26 7.83 -12.92
N ASN A 91 10.14 7.37 -13.80
CA ASN A 91 11.20 8.16 -14.44
C ASN A 91 11.11 8.05 -15.97
N TYR A 92 9.89 8.13 -16.49
CA TYR A 92 9.61 8.10 -17.92
C TYR A 92 8.63 9.21 -18.32
N GLU A 93 9.19 10.28 -18.90
CA GLU A 93 8.49 11.55 -19.14
C GLU A 93 7.25 11.42 -20.04
N LYS A 94 7.28 10.55 -21.05
CA LYS A 94 6.14 10.37 -21.96
C LYS A 94 4.92 9.83 -21.20
N LEU A 95 5.13 8.81 -20.36
CA LEU A 95 4.06 8.24 -19.54
C LEU A 95 3.63 9.21 -18.43
N LYS A 96 4.56 9.91 -17.76
CA LYS A 96 4.18 10.97 -16.79
C LYS A 96 3.21 11.99 -17.39
N LYS A 97 3.49 12.47 -18.60
CA LYS A 97 2.60 13.41 -19.30
C LYS A 97 1.22 12.82 -19.59
N SER A 98 1.16 11.59 -20.11
CA SER A 98 -0.12 10.92 -20.37
C SER A 98 -0.91 10.71 -19.07
N LEU A 99 -0.26 10.30 -17.98
CA LEU A 99 -0.87 10.13 -16.67
C LEU A 99 -1.50 11.42 -16.14
N VAL A 100 -0.85 12.57 -16.30
CA VAL A 100 -1.42 13.86 -15.88
C VAL A 100 -2.57 14.29 -16.78
N LEU A 101 -2.45 14.07 -18.10
CA LEU A 101 -3.48 14.49 -19.07
C LEU A 101 -4.77 13.69 -18.92
N GLU A 102 -4.67 12.37 -18.74
CA GLU A 102 -5.83 11.48 -18.70
C GLU A 102 -6.29 11.17 -17.27
N THR A 103 -5.41 11.34 -16.26
CA THR A 103 -5.65 11.10 -14.83
C THR A 103 -6.48 9.84 -14.54
N PRO A 104 -5.85 8.66 -14.42
CA PRO A 104 -6.59 7.41 -14.17
C PRO A 104 -7.33 7.48 -12.82
N LEU A 105 -8.62 7.14 -12.83
CA LEU A 105 -9.47 7.10 -11.63
C LEU A 105 -9.45 5.71 -10.96
N THR A 106 -8.99 4.71 -11.71
CA THR A 106 -8.91 3.31 -11.27
C THR A 106 -7.54 2.70 -11.54
N LYS A 107 -7.19 1.67 -10.74
CA LYS A 107 -5.99 0.85 -10.96
C LYS A 107 -5.97 0.18 -12.34
N ASP A 108 -7.13 -0.18 -12.87
CA ASP A 108 -7.25 -0.82 -14.18
C ASP A 108 -6.96 0.17 -15.31
N GLU A 109 -7.45 1.41 -15.21
CA GLU A 109 -7.10 2.49 -16.15
C GLU A 109 -5.61 2.81 -16.10
N LEU A 110 -5.03 2.94 -14.90
CA LEU A 110 -3.60 3.12 -14.71
C LEU A 110 -2.81 1.99 -15.43
N THR A 111 -3.19 0.74 -15.18
CA THR A 111 -2.55 -0.44 -15.79
C THR A 111 -2.64 -0.43 -17.32
N LYS A 112 -3.80 -0.04 -17.88
CA LYS A 112 -3.99 0.09 -19.34
C LYS A 112 -3.05 1.14 -19.94
N MET A 113 -2.95 2.30 -19.30
CA MET A 113 -2.06 3.38 -19.75
C MET A 113 -0.59 2.98 -19.71
N VAL A 114 -0.18 2.29 -18.64
CA VAL A 114 1.17 1.76 -18.47
C VAL A 114 1.48 0.74 -19.58
N ASN A 115 0.60 -0.25 -19.80
CA ASN A 115 0.81 -1.27 -20.84
C ASN A 115 0.93 -0.66 -22.25
N LYS A 116 0.09 0.33 -22.58
CA LYS A 116 0.22 1.10 -23.82
C LYS A 116 1.61 1.73 -23.97
N HIS A 117 2.18 2.25 -22.90
CA HIS A 117 3.51 2.88 -22.94
C HIS A 117 4.65 1.87 -22.93
N ILE A 118 4.46 0.70 -22.31
CA ILE A 118 5.39 -0.43 -22.42
C ILE A 118 5.51 -0.85 -23.90
N ASP A 119 4.39 -0.97 -24.61
CA ASP A 119 4.44 -1.33 -26.03
C ASP A 119 5.18 -0.27 -26.86
N LEU A 120 4.94 1.02 -26.57
CA LEU A 120 5.62 2.14 -27.24
C LEU A 120 7.10 2.29 -26.91
N GLU A 121 7.55 1.82 -25.74
CA GLU A 121 8.97 1.84 -25.34
C GLU A 121 9.80 0.80 -26.11
N ASN A 122 9.16 -0.28 -26.60
CA ASN A 122 9.79 -1.38 -27.32
C ASN A 122 9.74 -1.23 -28.85
N LEU A 123 9.28 -0.08 -29.37
CA LEU A 123 9.28 0.30 -30.80
C LEU A 123 10.51 1.14 -31.14
#